data_AF-A0A1V9XYV7-F1
#
_entry.id   AF-A0A1V9XYV7-F1
#
_cell.length_a   1.000
_cell.length_b   1.000
_cell.length_c   1.000
_cell.angle_alpha   90.00
_cell.angle_beta   90.00
_cell.angle_gamma   90.00
#
_symmetry.space_group_name_H-M   'P 1'
#
loop_
_entity.id
_entity.type
_entity.pdbx_description
1 polymer ?
#
loop_
_entity_poly.entity_id
_entity_poly.type
_entity_poly.pdbx_seq_one_letter_code
_entity_poly.pdbx_strand_id
1 'polypeptide(L)'
;MALPTISTRVFGALKKISICKKISVPDTWSASRNTLQYSNVYRSLYNGSIKYRPMQWSPRGILRLRQTSLQEQQHRPQLETIKGFQSIQQNVDSKSDGFQQQRSEQAEEDARKRKHMKWTFWGFGIFGSTCAVILICNYGAPRRNELGNLIEDEYMKYSVIPQYILRFYREALSFKKAIEEPSRVALLPDPLTAPYRQAPYTLCLEIIGVLVNPEWSYTTGWRFKKRPGVNFLLQQLAMNQLFEIVIYTKESGLTAYPIIDSLDPQGYIMYRLFKDATRYQEGQHIKDLSALNRPINRVIHIDCDDKAVQLNRSNAVCLKKWSGEMDDRSLVDLAIFLRTIAESGVDDVRSVLEYYSQFEDPLKVFRENQRKLAEHQLQSKESLKSNVMPAWSAFKRR
;
A
#
# COMPACT_ATOMS: atom_id res chain seq x y z
N MET A 1 -5.07 -14.57 -60.25
CA MET A 1 -5.41 -13.26 -59.64
C MET A 1 -4.33 -12.93 -58.63
N ALA A 2 -3.51 -11.93 -58.96
CA ALA A 2 -2.37 -11.49 -58.16
C ALA A 2 -2.83 -10.67 -56.95
N LEU A 3 -2.28 -10.96 -55.77
CA LEU A 3 -2.45 -10.16 -54.55
C LEU A 3 -1.30 -9.15 -54.46
N PRO A 4 -1.55 -7.86 -54.18
CA PRO A 4 -0.50 -6.86 -54.12
C PRO A 4 0.24 -6.91 -52.78
N THR A 5 1.56 -6.96 -52.89
CA THR A 5 2.57 -6.75 -51.84
C THR A 5 2.51 -5.34 -51.27
N ILE A 6 2.28 -5.21 -49.96
CA ILE A 6 2.36 -3.93 -49.23
C ILE A 6 3.78 -3.76 -48.69
N SER A 7 4.35 -2.61 -49.06
CA SER A 7 5.73 -2.17 -48.87
C SER A 7 6.11 -1.94 -47.40
N THR A 8 7.24 -2.52 -47.02
CA THR A 8 7.98 -2.30 -45.78
C THR A 8 8.74 -0.98 -45.81
N ARG A 9 8.16 0.12 -45.31
CA ARG A 9 8.89 1.39 -45.04
C ARG A 9 8.22 2.23 -43.93
N VAL A 10 8.22 1.75 -42.68
CA VAL A 10 8.00 2.60 -41.48
C VAL A 10 8.80 2.08 -40.27
N PHE A 11 10.08 1.75 -40.46
CA PHE A 11 11.02 1.52 -39.35
C PHE A 11 12.28 2.32 -39.60
N GLY A 12 12.39 3.48 -38.97
CA GLY A 12 13.57 4.34 -39.14
C GLY A 12 13.36 5.79 -38.73
N ALA A 13 13.01 6.05 -37.47
CA ALA A 13 13.27 7.34 -36.83
C ALA A 13 13.16 7.21 -35.31
N LEU A 14 14.08 7.88 -34.59
CA LEU A 14 14.10 8.09 -33.13
C LEU A 14 14.89 7.07 -32.29
N LYS A 15 16.13 6.78 -32.73
CA LYS A 15 17.24 6.41 -31.85
C LYS A 15 18.35 7.46 -32.00
N LYS A 16 18.32 8.51 -31.16
CA LYS A 16 19.45 9.41 -30.77
C LYS A 16 18.90 10.69 -30.14
N ILE A 17 18.82 10.74 -28.81
CA ILE A 17 19.04 11.98 -28.06
C ILE A 17 19.88 11.60 -26.84
N SER A 18 21.20 11.73 -27.01
CA SER A 18 22.18 11.77 -25.93
C SER A 18 22.47 13.23 -25.66
N ILE A 19 22.10 13.74 -24.49
CA ILE A 19 22.49 15.06 -24.03
C ILE A 19 23.07 14.93 -22.63
N CYS A 20 24.40 15.00 -22.56
CA CYS A 20 25.14 15.29 -21.34
C CYS A 20 24.73 16.67 -20.82
N LYS A 21 24.31 16.74 -19.56
CA LYS A 21 24.29 18.00 -18.79
C LYS A 21 25.12 17.80 -17.53
N LYS A 22 26.28 18.48 -17.51
CA LYS A 22 27.03 18.80 -16.28
C LYS A 22 26.11 19.61 -15.38
N ILE A 23 25.89 19.14 -14.16
CA ILE A 23 25.23 19.89 -13.09
C ILE A 23 26.33 20.31 -12.12
N SER A 24 26.59 21.61 -12.00
CA SER A 24 27.43 22.16 -10.95
C SER A 24 26.65 22.14 -9.63
N VAL A 25 27.29 21.66 -8.57
CA VAL A 25 26.76 21.63 -7.21
C VAL A 25 27.00 23.00 -6.57
N PRO A 26 25.98 23.64 -5.95
CA PRO A 26 26.23 24.66 -4.95
C PRO A 26 26.27 24.03 -3.56
N ASP A 27 27.35 24.34 -2.84
CA ASP A 27 27.51 24.09 -1.41
C ASP A 27 26.44 24.84 -0.61
N THR A 28 25.79 24.15 0.32
CA THR A 28 25.51 24.63 1.69
C THR A 28 24.83 23.54 2.52
N TRP A 29 25.48 23.19 3.63
CA TRP A 29 25.01 22.29 4.66
C TRP A 29 24.21 23.05 5.73
N SER A 30 23.04 22.52 6.11
CA SER A 30 22.68 22.28 7.52
C SER A 30 21.37 21.49 7.58
N ALA A 31 21.45 20.17 7.81
CA ALA A 31 20.31 19.32 8.03
C ALA A 31 20.41 18.66 9.41
N SER A 32 19.37 18.87 10.22
CA SER A 32 19.12 18.14 11.46
C SER A 32 19.15 16.62 11.22
N ARG A 33 19.84 15.88 12.10
CA ARG A 33 20.28 14.49 11.93
C ARG A 33 19.17 13.42 11.82
N ASN A 34 17.89 13.79 11.75
CA ASN A 34 16.77 12.86 11.89
C ASN A 34 15.82 12.76 10.69
N THR A 35 16.09 13.47 9.59
CA THR A 35 15.16 13.53 8.46
C THR A 35 15.85 13.14 7.15
N LEU A 36 15.43 12.02 6.55
CA LEU A 36 15.88 11.60 5.23
C LEU A 36 15.04 12.29 4.16
N GLN A 37 15.67 13.12 3.32
CA GLN A 37 15.00 13.84 2.23
C GLN A 37 15.06 13.03 0.94
N TYR A 38 13.89 12.85 0.31
CA TYR A 38 13.79 12.46 -1.10
C TYR A 38 12.79 13.40 -1.77
N SER A 39 13.22 14.12 -2.79
CA SER A 39 12.32 14.90 -3.64
C SER A 39 12.86 14.82 -5.06
N ASN A 40 12.06 14.26 -5.98
CA ASN A 40 12.04 14.63 -7.41
C ASN A 40 11.02 13.83 -8.26
N VAL A 41 10.36 12.79 -7.74
CA VAL A 41 9.52 11.91 -8.59
C VAL A 41 8.03 12.31 -8.66
N TYR A 42 7.50 13.14 -7.74
CA TYR A 42 6.04 13.38 -7.64
C TYR A 42 5.55 14.78 -8.01
N ARG A 43 6.41 15.69 -8.50
CA ARG A 43 6.02 17.09 -8.76
C ARG A 43 5.29 17.33 -10.09
N SER A 44 5.01 16.30 -10.89
CA SER A 44 4.58 16.47 -12.29
C SER A 44 3.08 16.33 -12.59
N LEU A 45 2.19 16.09 -11.61
CA LEU A 45 0.80 15.72 -11.94
C LEU A 45 -0.33 16.61 -11.38
N TYR A 46 -0.05 17.75 -10.76
CA TYR A 46 -1.11 18.68 -10.33
C TYR A 46 -0.72 20.15 -10.54
N ASN A 47 -0.68 20.57 -11.80
CA ASN A 47 -0.84 21.98 -12.18
C ASN A 47 -2.17 22.13 -12.92
N GLY A 48 -3.26 22.13 -12.16
CA GLY A 48 -4.60 22.46 -12.63
C GLY A 48 -5.20 23.50 -11.69
N SER A 49 -5.09 24.77 -12.06
CA SER A 49 -5.60 25.92 -11.31
C SER A 49 -7.13 25.89 -11.22
N ILE A 50 -7.68 25.58 -10.04
CA ILE A 50 -9.10 25.77 -9.73
C ILE A 50 -9.26 27.17 -9.09
N LYS A 51 -9.77 28.12 -9.87
CA LYS A 51 -10.18 29.45 -9.37
C LYS A 51 -11.55 29.33 -8.69
N TYR A 52 -11.60 29.55 -7.38
CA TYR A 52 -12.85 29.76 -6.65
C TYR A 52 -13.42 31.16 -6.96
N ARG A 53 -14.72 31.26 -7.27
CA ARG A 53 -15.51 32.50 -7.20
C ARG A 53 -16.39 32.47 -5.95
N PRO A 54 -16.42 33.51 -5.11
CA PRO A 54 -17.36 33.59 -4.01
C PRO A 54 -18.77 34.01 -4.51
N MET A 55 -19.79 33.34 -3.97
CA MET A 55 -21.20 33.55 -4.25
C MET A 55 -21.74 34.65 -3.33
N GLN A 56 -22.05 35.82 -3.88
CA GLN A 56 -22.65 36.95 -3.15
C GLN A 56 -24.18 36.79 -3.09
N TRP A 57 -24.74 36.90 -1.89
CA TRP A 57 -26.19 37.01 -1.64
C TRP A 57 -26.60 38.48 -1.53
N SER A 58 -27.73 38.85 -2.13
CA SER A 58 -28.36 40.18 -2.00
C SER A 58 -29.70 40.04 -1.24
N PRO A 59 -29.98 40.88 -0.22
CA PRO A 59 -31.25 40.86 0.50
C PRO A 59 -32.26 41.83 -0.12
N ARG A 60 -33.44 41.33 -0.52
CA ARG A 60 -34.55 42.17 -0.99
C ARG A 60 -35.56 42.45 0.13
N GLY A 61 -35.44 43.66 0.67
CA GLY A 61 -36.50 44.65 0.95
C GLY A 61 -37.92 44.20 1.29
N ILE A 62 -38.28 44.51 2.54
CA ILE A 62 -39.64 44.59 3.11
C ILE A 62 -40.43 45.71 2.42
N LEU A 63 -41.63 45.41 1.92
CA LEU A 63 -42.60 46.43 1.50
C LEU A 63 -43.63 46.70 2.59
N ARG A 64 -43.78 47.99 2.83
CA ARG A 64 -44.43 48.66 3.94
C ARG A 64 -45.95 48.65 3.76
N LEU A 65 -46.67 48.20 4.79
CA LEU A 65 -48.12 48.36 4.94
C LEU A 65 -48.49 49.85 4.88
N ARG A 66 -49.43 50.21 4.00
CA ARG A 66 -50.09 51.52 4.01
C ARG A 66 -51.58 51.30 4.23
N GLN A 67 -52.05 51.68 5.42
CA GLN A 67 -53.47 51.90 5.69
C GLN A 67 -53.94 53.12 4.91
N THR A 68 -55.06 52.98 4.20
CA THR A 68 -56.04 54.06 4.01
C THR A 68 -57.44 53.47 3.97
N SER A 69 -58.35 54.26 4.53
CA SER A 69 -59.71 53.99 4.95
C SER A 69 -60.77 54.05 3.84
N LEU A 70 -61.91 53.48 4.23
CA LEU A 70 -63.26 53.35 3.67
C LEU A 70 -63.90 54.49 2.84
N GLN A 71 -64.90 54.05 2.05
CA GLN A 71 -65.98 54.74 1.32
C GLN A 71 -65.57 55.31 -0.04
N GLU A 72 -66.16 54.87 -1.17
CA GLU A 72 -67.60 54.91 -1.48
C GLU A 72 -67.98 53.77 -2.45
N GLN A 73 -69.04 53.02 -2.13
CA GLN A 73 -69.74 52.13 -3.05
C GLN A 73 -70.73 52.96 -3.88
N GLN A 74 -70.75 52.80 -5.21
CA GLN A 74 -71.99 52.56 -5.96
C GLN A 74 -71.76 52.32 -7.48
N HIS A 75 -72.39 51.25 -7.96
CA HIS A 75 -72.83 50.96 -9.34
C HIS A 75 -71.82 50.84 -10.51
N ARG A 76 -71.57 49.60 -10.95
CA ARG A 76 -71.96 49.12 -12.31
C ARG A 76 -71.86 47.59 -12.49
N PRO A 77 -72.69 46.97 -13.35
CA PRO A 77 -72.97 45.54 -13.34
C PRO A 77 -72.10 44.72 -14.33
N GLN A 78 -71.81 43.47 -13.94
CA GLN A 78 -71.79 42.23 -14.73
C GLN A 78 -71.14 42.17 -16.14
N LEU A 79 -70.25 43.08 -16.55
CA LEU A 79 -69.50 42.96 -17.82
C LEU A 79 -67.98 42.76 -17.67
N GLU A 80 -67.41 42.96 -16.48
CA GLU A 80 -65.98 42.68 -16.22
C GLU A 80 -65.73 41.24 -15.78
N THR A 81 -66.73 40.57 -15.20
CA THR A 81 -66.60 39.18 -14.74
C THR A 81 -66.51 38.19 -15.90
N ILE A 82 -67.22 38.44 -17.00
CA ILE A 82 -67.20 37.57 -18.21
C ILE A 82 -65.90 37.76 -19.01
N LYS A 83 -65.39 38.99 -19.12
CA LYS A 83 -64.09 39.28 -19.76
C LYS A 83 -62.91 38.77 -18.91
N GLY A 84 -63.02 38.84 -17.58
CA GLY A 84 -62.09 38.19 -16.66
C GLY A 84 -62.10 36.67 -16.77
N PHE A 85 -63.27 36.05 -16.91
CA PHE A 85 -63.37 34.59 -17.06
C PHE A 85 -62.85 34.10 -18.43
N GLN A 86 -63.15 34.80 -19.53
CA GLN A 86 -62.60 34.47 -20.85
C GLN A 86 -61.08 34.64 -20.94
N SER A 87 -60.52 35.68 -20.31
CA SER A 87 -59.06 35.88 -20.25
C SER A 87 -58.37 34.89 -19.31
N ILE A 88 -59.02 34.44 -18.23
CA ILE A 88 -58.51 33.36 -17.38
C ILE A 88 -58.57 32.02 -18.12
N GLN A 89 -59.66 31.70 -18.82
CA GLN A 89 -59.80 30.47 -19.60
C GLN A 89 -58.75 30.40 -20.72
N GLN A 90 -58.58 31.48 -21.50
CA GLN A 90 -57.54 31.56 -22.54
C GLN A 90 -56.11 31.42 -21.99
N ASN A 91 -55.84 31.92 -20.78
CA ASN A 91 -54.53 31.85 -20.12
C ASN A 91 -54.27 30.50 -19.45
N VAL A 92 -55.34 29.76 -19.09
CA VAL A 92 -55.25 28.35 -18.67
C VAL A 92 -55.02 27.44 -19.87
N ASP A 93 -55.73 27.66 -20.98
CA ASP A 93 -55.57 26.87 -22.21
C ASP A 93 -54.17 27.06 -22.83
N SER A 94 -53.66 28.30 -22.89
CA SER A 94 -52.30 28.56 -23.39
C SER A 94 -51.19 28.11 -22.43
N LYS A 95 -51.45 28.02 -21.12
CA LYS A 95 -50.53 27.35 -20.17
C LYS A 95 -50.58 25.82 -20.28
N SER A 96 -51.74 25.21 -20.52
CA SER A 96 -51.83 23.77 -20.74
C SER A 96 -51.17 23.37 -22.05
N ASP A 97 -51.32 24.17 -23.10
CA ASP A 97 -50.66 23.95 -24.39
C ASP A 97 -49.13 24.10 -24.26
N GLY A 98 -48.65 25.12 -23.54
CA GLY A 98 -47.23 25.30 -23.26
C GLY A 98 -46.62 24.17 -22.42
N PHE A 99 -47.37 23.64 -21.45
CA PHE A 99 -46.92 22.48 -20.65
C PHE A 99 -46.94 21.18 -21.45
N GLN A 100 -47.93 20.98 -22.32
CA GLN A 100 -47.97 19.84 -23.24
C GLN A 100 -46.85 19.91 -24.29
N GLN A 101 -46.50 21.11 -24.75
CA GLN A 101 -45.40 21.33 -25.70
C GLN A 101 -44.03 21.14 -25.05
N GLN A 102 -43.82 21.61 -23.81
CA GLN A 102 -42.60 21.29 -23.06
C GLN A 102 -42.47 19.79 -22.75
N ARG A 103 -43.58 19.10 -22.44
CA ARG A 103 -43.59 17.66 -22.17
C ARG A 103 -43.33 16.84 -23.44
N SER A 104 -43.81 17.28 -24.60
CA SER A 104 -43.53 16.63 -25.89
C SER A 104 -42.08 16.84 -26.33
N GLU A 105 -41.53 18.05 -26.17
CA GLU A 105 -40.11 18.35 -26.42
C GLU A 105 -39.18 17.53 -25.51
N GLN A 106 -39.49 17.44 -24.21
CA GLN A 106 -38.75 16.59 -23.28
C GLN A 106 -38.87 15.10 -23.64
N ALA A 107 -40.06 14.62 -24.01
CA ALA A 107 -40.26 13.24 -24.42
C ALA A 107 -39.49 12.89 -25.72
N GLU A 108 -39.39 13.84 -26.65
CA GLU A 108 -38.64 13.69 -27.89
C GLU A 108 -37.12 13.74 -27.63
N GLU A 109 -36.66 14.64 -26.76
CA GLU A 109 -35.26 14.70 -26.31
C GLU A 109 -34.85 13.39 -25.60
N ASP A 110 -35.70 12.86 -24.73
CA ASP A 110 -35.50 11.57 -24.06
C ASP A 110 -35.55 10.39 -25.05
N ALA A 111 -36.35 10.48 -26.11
CA ALA A 111 -36.34 9.50 -27.19
C ALA A 111 -35.03 9.55 -28.01
N ARG A 112 -34.50 10.74 -28.29
CA ARG A 112 -33.19 10.92 -28.94
C ARG A 112 -32.05 10.41 -28.05
N LYS A 113 -32.06 10.74 -26.75
CA LYS A 113 -31.10 10.22 -25.75
C LYS A 113 -31.15 8.69 -25.67
N ARG A 114 -32.34 8.08 -25.65
CA ARG A 114 -32.49 6.61 -25.67
C ARG A 114 -31.95 5.98 -26.95
N LYS A 115 -32.22 6.57 -28.11
CA LYS A 115 -31.65 6.11 -29.39
C LYS A 115 -30.12 6.22 -29.38
N HIS A 116 -29.58 7.35 -28.94
CA HIS A 116 -28.15 7.56 -28.83
C HIS A 116 -27.50 6.58 -27.84
N MET A 117 -28.13 6.33 -26.69
CA MET A 117 -27.66 5.36 -25.70
C MET A 117 -27.64 3.92 -26.23
N LYS A 118 -28.61 3.55 -27.09
CA LYS A 118 -28.60 2.26 -27.81
C LYS A 118 -27.44 2.18 -28.80
N TRP A 119 -27.23 3.24 -29.59
CA TRP A 119 -26.12 3.29 -30.55
C TRP A 119 -24.75 3.27 -29.86
N THR A 120 -24.58 3.99 -28.75
CA THR A 120 -23.35 3.93 -27.96
C THR A 120 -23.16 2.54 -27.37
N PHE A 121 -24.21 1.90 -26.85
CA PHE A 121 -24.12 0.53 -26.33
C PHE A 121 -23.70 -0.47 -27.42
N TRP A 122 -24.29 -0.39 -28.61
CA TRP A 122 -23.88 -1.20 -29.77
C TRP A 122 -22.43 -0.91 -30.19
N GLY A 123 -22.05 0.38 -30.23
CA GLY A 123 -20.67 0.80 -30.53
C GLY A 123 -19.66 0.22 -29.54
N PHE A 124 -19.96 0.29 -28.23
CA PHE A 124 -19.14 -0.34 -27.19
C PHE A 124 -19.11 -1.87 -27.32
N GLY A 125 -20.22 -2.52 -27.67
CA GLY A 125 -20.29 -3.96 -27.89
C GLY A 125 -19.41 -4.44 -29.05
N ILE A 126 -19.49 -3.76 -30.21
CA ILE A 126 -18.66 -4.09 -31.39
C ILE A 126 -17.18 -3.85 -31.09
N PHE A 127 -16.86 -2.72 -30.46
CA PHE A 127 -15.48 -2.40 -30.08
C PHE A 127 -14.91 -3.42 -29.08
N GLY A 128 -15.68 -3.73 -28.03
CA GLY A 128 -15.28 -4.73 -27.02
C GLY A 128 -15.09 -6.12 -27.61
N SER A 129 -15.97 -6.56 -28.51
CA SER A 129 -15.85 -7.83 -29.23
C SER A 129 -14.61 -7.87 -30.12
N THR A 130 -14.37 -6.79 -30.88
CA THR A 130 -13.19 -6.68 -31.75
C THR A 130 -11.90 -6.72 -30.93
N CYS A 131 -11.83 -5.97 -29.83
CA CYS A 131 -10.70 -6.03 -28.90
C CYS A 131 -10.50 -7.42 -28.29
N ALA A 132 -11.58 -8.10 -27.88
CA ALA A 132 -11.50 -9.44 -27.32
C ALA A 132 -10.95 -10.45 -28.33
N VAL A 133 -11.42 -10.42 -29.58
CA VAL A 133 -10.89 -11.28 -30.67
C VAL A 133 -9.41 -11.01 -30.91
N ILE A 134 -8.99 -9.74 -30.95
CA ILE A 134 -7.58 -9.37 -31.12
C ILE A 134 -6.73 -9.90 -29.95
N LEU A 135 -7.20 -9.78 -28.71
CA LEU A 135 -6.51 -10.30 -27.52
C LEU A 135 -6.39 -11.83 -27.57
N ILE A 136 -7.46 -12.54 -27.91
CA ILE A 136 -7.45 -14.01 -28.04
C ILE A 136 -6.49 -14.45 -29.16
N CYS A 137 -6.49 -13.77 -30.30
CA CYS A 137 -5.58 -14.10 -31.40
C CYS A 137 -4.11 -13.85 -31.04
N ASN A 138 -3.81 -12.77 -30.33
CA ASN A 138 -2.43 -12.42 -29.96
C ASN A 138 -1.90 -13.28 -28.80
N TYR A 139 -2.64 -13.40 -27.71
CA TYR A 139 -2.22 -14.14 -26.51
C TYR A 139 -2.52 -15.63 -26.58
N GLY A 140 -3.45 -16.06 -27.44
CA GLY A 140 -3.79 -17.47 -27.69
C GLY A 140 -3.02 -18.13 -28.83
N ALA A 141 -2.14 -17.39 -29.52
CA ALA A 141 -1.31 -17.94 -30.59
C ALA A 141 -0.34 -19.03 -30.06
N PRO A 142 -0.03 -20.07 -30.85
CA PRO A 142 0.95 -21.08 -30.47
C PRO A 142 2.35 -20.47 -30.33
N ARG A 143 3.07 -20.85 -29.27
CA ARG A 143 4.46 -20.41 -29.06
C ARG A 143 5.38 -21.11 -30.07
N ARG A 144 6.36 -20.37 -30.58
CA ARG A 144 7.40 -20.88 -31.47
C ARG A 144 8.73 -20.92 -30.73
N ASN A 145 9.54 -21.92 -31.00
CA ASN A 145 10.89 -22.00 -30.45
C ASN A 145 11.83 -21.00 -31.13
N GLU A 146 13.08 -20.92 -30.67
CA GLU A 146 14.11 -20.04 -31.23
C GLU A 146 14.40 -20.31 -32.73
N LEU A 147 14.10 -21.52 -33.21
CA LEU A 147 14.25 -21.95 -34.60
C LEU A 147 12.99 -21.69 -35.45
N GLY A 148 11.93 -21.10 -34.87
CA GLY A 148 10.68 -20.78 -35.55
C GLY A 148 9.66 -21.92 -35.68
N ASN A 149 9.98 -23.11 -35.18
CA ASN A 149 9.07 -24.26 -35.16
C ASN A 149 8.04 -24.12 -34.02
N LEU A 150 6.83 -24.63 -34.24
CA LEU A 150 5.77 -24.63 -33.24
C LEU A 150 6.14 -25.55 -32.08
N ILE A 151 5.97 -25.06 -30.86
CA ILE A 151 6.13 -25.87 -29.65
C ILE A 151 4.88 -26.72 -29.51
N GLU A 152 5.05 -28.05 -29.47
CA GLU A 152 3.94 -28.96 -29.22
C GLU A 152 3.37 -28.72 -27.82
N ASP A 153 2.06 -28.54 -27.73
CA ASP A 153 1.36 -28.36 -26.47
C ASP A 153 0.13 -29.26 -26.36
N GLU A 154 -0.35 -29.40 -25.13
CA GLU A 154 -1.51 -30.24 -24.79
C GLU A 154 -2.80 -29.85 -25.54
N TYR A 155 -2.86 -28.61 -26.05
CA TYR A 155 -4.02 -28.05 -26.72
C TYR A 155 -4.04 -28.30 -28.25
N MET A 156 -2.96 -28.81 -28.84
CA MET A 156 -2.93 -29.22 -30.25
C MET A 156 -3.88 -30.37 -30.59
N LYS A 157 -4.41 -31.07 -29.57
CA LYS A 157 -5.42 -32.12 -29.72
C LYS A 157 -6.80 -31.59 -30.14
N TYR A 158 -7.07 -30.30 -29.91
CA TYR A 158 -8.35 -29.66 -30.20
C TYR A 158 -8.33 -28.88 -31.52
N SER A 159 -9.51 -28.57 -32.06
CA SER A 159 -9.66 -27.70 -33.24
C SER A 159 -9.06 -26.31 -33.02
N VAL A 160 -8.79 -25.58 -34.11
CA VAL A 160 -8.06 -24.29 -34.10
C VAL A 160 -8.71 -23.25 -33.18
N ILE A 161 -10.04 -23.11 -33.22
CA ILE A 161 -10.75 -22.11 -32.40
C ILE A 161 -10.65 -22.40 -30.88
N PRO A 162 -11.03 -23.60 -30.38
CA PRO A 162 -10.90 -23.89 -28.94
C PRO A 162 -9.44 -23.87 -28.47
N GLN A 163 -8.48 -24.21 -29.33
CA GLN A 163 -7.06 -24.12 -29.02
C GLN A 163 -6.63 -22.68 -28.65
N TYR A 164 -7.04 -21.68 -29.42
CA TYR A 164 -6.72 -20.27 -29.13
C TYR A 164 -7.40 -19.77 -27.85
N ILE A 165 -8.67 -20.12 -27.64
CA ILE A 165 -9.43 -19.71 -26.45
C ILE A 165 -8.85 -20.33 -25.18
N LEU A 166 -8.54 -21.64 -25.19
CA LEU A 166 -7.97 -22.33 -24.03
C LEU A 166 -6.58 -21.81 -23.67
N ARG A 167 -5.74 -21.50 -24.67
CA ARG A 167 -4.44 -20.85 -24.45
C ARG A 167 -4.58 -19.46 -23.86
N PHE A 168 -5.50 -18.66 -24.39
CA PHE A 168 -5.80 -17.35 -23.82
C PHE A 168 -6.23 -17.47 -22.35
N TYR A 169 -7.11 -18.42 -22.03
CA TYR A 169 -7.53 -18.67 -20.66
C TYR A 169 -6.38 -19.11 -19.77
N ARG A 170 -5.49 -20.02 -20.22
CA ARG A 170 -4.28 -20.40 -19.50
C ARG A 170 -3.36 -19.21 -19.24
N GLU A 171 -3.15 -18.36 -20.24
CA GLU A 171 -2.31 -17.17 -20.11
C GLU A 171 -2.93 -16.16 -19.14
N ALA A 172 -4.26 -15.96 -19.19
CA ALA A 172 -4.98 -15.12 -18.24
C ALA A 172 -4.87 -15.66 -16.80
N LEU A 173 -5.00 -16.98 -16.62
CA LEU A 173 -4.77 -17.63 -15.32
C LEU A 173 -3.31 -17.49 -14.88
N SER A 174 -2.35 -17.58 -15.80
CA SER A 174 -0.92 -17.41 -15.50
C SER A 174 -0.60 -15.97 -15.08
N PHE A 175 -1.23 -14.99 -15.73
CA PHE A 175 -1.12 -13.58 -15.36
C PHE A 175 -1.72 -13.31 -13.97
N LYS A 176 -2.90 -13.88 -13.70
CA LYS A 176 -3.50 -13.82 -12.35
C LYS A 176 -2.55 -14.42 -11.32
N LYS A 177 -2.00 -15.61 -11.59
CA LYS A 177 -1.05 -16.30 -10.73
C LYS A 177 0.21 -15.47 -10.48
N ALA A 178 0.74 -14.80 -11.50
CA ALA A 178 1.91 -13.93 -11.38
C ALA A 178 1.67 -12.66 -10.54
N ILE A 179 0.41 -12.24 -10.36
CA ILE A 179 0.04 -11.13 -9.46
C ILE A 179 -0.14 -11.63 -8.02
N GLU A 180 -0.69 -12.83 -7.85
CA GLU A 180 -1.02 -13.41 -6.54
C GLU A 180 0.19 -14.06 -5.84
N GLU A 181 1.03 -14.75 -6.61
CA GLU A 181 2.18 -15.48 -6.10
C GLU A 181 3.45 -14.61 -6.02
N PRO A 182 4.37 -14.94 -5.10
CA PRO A 182 5.62 -14.20 -5.00
C PRO A 182 6.45 -14.43 -6.27
N SER A 183 7.34 -13.47 -6.56
CA SER A 183 8.20 -13.51 -7.75
C SER A 183 9.15 -14.71 -7.81
N ARG A 184 9.40 -15.39 -6.67
CA ARG A 184 10.30 -16.54 -6.54
C ARG A 184 9.73 -17.58 -5.58
N VAL A 185 10.07 -18.86 -5.82
CA VAL A 185 9.70 -19.97 -4.93
C VAL A 185 10.48 -19.91 -3.62
N ALA A 186 11.81 -19.72 -3.70
CA ALA A 186 12.68 -19.44 -2.56
C ALA A 186 13.08 -17.97 -2.58
N LEU A 187 12.73 -17.25 -1.51
CA LEU A 187 12.98 -15.81 -1.38
C LEU A 187 14.45 -15.50 -1.07
N LEU A 188 15.09 -16.35 -0.26
CA LEU A 188 16.50 -16.24 0.09
C LEU A 188 17.33 -17.35 -0.56
N PRO A 189 18.60 -17.06 -0.89
CA PRO A 189 19.53 -18.09 -1.34
C PRO A 189 19.82 -19.09 -0.21
N ASP A 190 20.41 -20.23 -0.60
CA ASP A 190 20.79 -21.28 0.33
C ASP A 190 21.77 -20.78 1.41
N PRO A 191 21.72 -21.39 2.61
CA PRO A 191 22.61 -21.03 3.71
C PRO A 191 24.09 -21.20 3.33
N LEU A 192 24.95 -20.38 3.94
CA LEU A 192 26.39 -20.44 3.68
C LEU A 192 26.98 -21.72 4.28
N THR A 193 27.81 -22.42 3.49
CA THR A 193 28.55 -23.59 3.95
C THR A 193 29.86 -23.19 4.62
N ALA A 194 30.40 -24.07 5.47
CA ALA A 194 31.75 -23.91 6.02
C ALA A 194 32.76 -23.70 4.88
N PRO A 195 33.71 -22.74 4.97
CA PRO A 195 34.25 -22.11 6.19
C PRO A 195 33.52 -20.84 6.68
N TYR A 196 32.50 -20.36 5.95
CA TYR A 196 31.78 -19.15 6.33
C TYR A 196 30.79 -19.45 7.46
N ARG A 197 30.73 -18.59 8.48
CA ARG A 197 29.70 -18.67 9.53
C ARG A 197 28.48 -17.87 9.12
N GLN A 198 27.33 -18.51 9.17
CA GLN A 198 26.03 -17.85 9.08
C GLN A 198 25.46 -17.63 10.49
N ALA A 199 24.67 -16.57 10.64
CA ALA A 199 23.94 -16.31 11.87
C ALA A 199 22.96 -17.46 12.17
N PRO A 200 22.80 -17.88 13.44
CA PRO A 200 21.96 -19.02 13.80
C PRO A 200 20.45 -18.74 13.64
N TYR A 201 20.03 -17.47 13.77
CA TYR A 201 18.63 -17.05 13.64
C TYR A 201 18.44 -16.11 12.46
N THR A 202 17.24 -16.07 11.90
CA THR A 202 16.85 -15.12 10.85
C THR A 202 15.79 -14.17 11.39
N LEU A 203 15.97 -12.87 11.13
CA LEU A 203 15.06 -11.82 11.58
C LEU A 203 14.43 -11.12 10.38
N CYS A 204 13.13 -11.29 10.20
CA CYS A 204 12.34 -10.55 9.20
C CYS A 204 11.77 -9.28 9.84
N LEU A 205 12.12 -8.10 9.31
CA LEU A 205 11.66 -6.81 9.81
C LEU A 205 10.83 -6.06 8.76
N GLU A 206 9.64 -5.60 9.14
CA GLU A 206 8.96 -4.53 8.39
C GLU A 206 9.71 -3.20 8.58
N ILE A 207 9.71 -2.36 7.55
CA ILE A 207 10.33 -1.03 7.58
C ILE A 207 9.31 0.05 7.98
N ILE A 208 8.16 0.13 7.32
CA ILE A 208 7.17 1.19 7.56
C ILE A 208 6.34 0.87 8.79
N GLY A 209 6.25 1.82 9.71
CA GLY A 209 5.51 1.68 10.96
C GLY A 209 6.30 0.96 12.07
N VAL A 210 7.42 0.31 11.73
CA VAL A 210 8.34 -0.31 12.70
C VAL A 210 9.64 0.48 12.82
N LEU A 211 10.37 0.71 11.72
CA LEU A 211 11.68 1.39 11.73
C LEU A 211 11.59 2.85 11.28
N VAL A 212 10.70 3.14 10.33
CA VAL A 212 10.48 4.48 9.79
C VAL A 212 8.99 4.79 9.70
N ASN A 213 8.64 6.06 9.78
CA ASN A 213 7.27 6.51 9.55
C ASN A 213 7.25 7.55 8.43
N PRO A 214 6.47 7.35 7.35
CA PRO A 214 6.25 8.37 6.34
C PRO A 214 5.44 9.53 6.92
N GLU A 215 5.91 10.74 6.67
CA GLU A 215 5.25 11.98 7.02
C GLU A 215 5.12 12.84 5.77
N TRP A 216 3.95 13.45 5.59
CA TRP A 216 3.71 14.39 4.51
C TRP A 216 3.43 15.78 5.07
N SER A 217 4.04 16.80 4.47
CA SER A 217 3.77 18.20 4.82
C SER A 217 3.80 19.09 3.57
N TYR A 218 2.96 20.12 3.53
CA TYR A 218 2.82 21.04 2.39
C TYR A 218 4.14 21.69 1.95
N THR A 219 5.00 22.03 2.90
CA THR A 219 6.27 22.73 2.62
C THR A 219 7.35 21.78 2.11
N THR A 220 7.26 20.50 2.47
CA THR A 220 8.40 19.58 2.43
C THR A 220 8.13 18.30 1.65
N GLY A 221 6.86 18.04 1.32
CA GLY A 221 6.40 16.84 0.64
C GLY A 221 6.51 15.60 1.52
N TRP A 222 6.72 14.46 0.88
CA TRP A 222 6.96 13.18 1.54
C TRP A 222 8.35 13.14 2.15
N ARG A 223 8.42 12.79 3.43
CA ARG A 223 9.65 12.55 4.19
C ARG A 223 9.49 11.32 5.07
N PHE A 224 10.62 10.74 5.44
CA PHE A 224 10.63 9.60 6.36
C PHE A 224 11.30 10.02 7.66
N LYS A 225 10.55 9.90 8.76
CA LYS A 225 11.09 10.03 10.10
C LYS A 225 11.74 8.70 10.50
N LYS A 226 12.95 8.77 11.03
CA LYS A 226 13.67 7.62 11.57
C LYS A 226 13.24 7.37 13.01
N ARG A 227 12.90 6.13 13.36
CA ARG A 227 12.55 5.79 14.74
C ARG A 227 13.79 5.86 15.65
N PRO A 228 13.68 6.46 16.85
CA PRO A 228 14.76 6.43 17.83
C PRO A 228 15.18 4.98 18.13
N GLY A 229 16.49 4.73 18.24
CA GLY A 229 17.01 3.41 18.57
C GLY A 229 17.19 2.43 17.41
N VAL A 230 16.83 2.77 16.16
CA VAL A 230 17.06 1.88 14.99
C VAL A 230 18.53 1.50 14.84
N ASN A 231 19.44 2.47 14.97
CA ASN A 231 20.88 2.21 14.87
C ASN A 231 21.34 1.23 15.95
N PHE A 232 20.84 1.42 17.18
CA PHE A 232 21.18 0.56 18.31
C PHE A 232 20.67 -0.87 18.07
N LEU A 233 19.42 -1.02 17.60
CA LEU A 233 18.84 -2.31 17.24
C LEU A 233 19.70 -3.03 16.19
N LEU A 234 19.97 -2.41 15.05
CA LEU A 234 20.75 -3.03 13.97
C LEU A 234 22.16 -3.40 14.43
N GLN A 235 22.83 -2.50 15.15
CA GLN A 235 24.17 -2.73 15.68
C GLN A 235 24.21 -3.90 16.68
N GLN A 236 23.28 -3.96 17.63
CA GLN A 236 23.24 -5.04 18.64
C GLN A 236 23.00 -6.41 18.00
N LEU A 237 22.15 -6.48 16.99
CA LEU A 237 21.81 -7.74 16.34
C LEU A 237 22.91 -8.23 15.39
N ALA A 238 23.59 -7.30 14.71
CA ALA A 238 24.60 -7.62 13.71
C ALA A 238 26.01 -7.85 14.27
N MET A 239 26.44 -7.13 15.32
CA MET A 239 27.83 -7.19 15.82
C MET A 239 28.26 -8.59 16.27
N ASN A 240 27.35 -9.36 16.85
CA ASN A 240 27.62 -10.72 17.33
C ASN A 240 27.19 -11.80 16.32
N GLN A 241 26.82 -11.42 15.09
CA GLN A 241 26.27 -12.32 14.06
C GLN A 241 25.14 -13.20 14.61
N LEU A 242 24.29 -12.64 15.49
CA LEU A 242 23.20 -13.38 16.14
C LEU A 242 22.05 -13.62 15.17
N PHE A 243 21.76 -12.61 14.35
CA PHE A 243 20.67 -12.63 13.39
C PHE A 243 21.12 -12.31 11.97
N GLU A 244 20.61 -13.07 11.02
CA GLU A 244 20.54 -12.72 9.62
C GLU A 244 19.38 -11.73 9.45
N ILE A 245 19.69 -10.44 9.30
CA ILE A 245 18.66 -9.38 9.22
C ILE A 245 18.14 -9.30 7.77
N VAL A 246 16.83 -9.50 7.63
CA VAL A 246 16.09 -9.44 6.37
C VAL A 246 15.01 -8.38 6.48
N ILE A 247 15.04 -7.36 5.63
CA ILE A 247 13.90 -6.45 5.50
C ILE A 247 12.83 -7.16 4.68
N TYR A 248 11.64 -7.33 5.24
CA TYR A 248 10.49 -7.89 4.52
C TYR A 248 9.33 -6.89 4.58
N THR A 249 9.19 -6.11 3.51
CA THR A 249 8.21 -5.02 3.44
C THR A 249 7.17 -5.24 2.34
N LYS A 250 5.95 -4.76 2.56
CA LYS A 250 4.91 -4.69 1.52
C LYS A 250 5.10 -3.50 0.56
N GLU A 251 6.09 -2.66 0.81
CA GLU A 251 6.41 -1.51 -0.04
C GLU A 251 7.12 -1.91 -1.34
N SER A 252 6.95 -1.08 -2.36
CA SER A 252 7.67 -1.25 -3.62
C SER A 252 9.15 -0.99 -3.43
N GLY A 253 10.01 -1.81 -4.06
CA GLY A 253 11.46 -1.64 -4.04
C GLY A 253 11.91 -0.26 -4.51
N LEU A 254 11.20 0.35 -5.46
CA LEU A 254 11.52 1.71 -5.95
C LEU A 254 11.49 2.77 -4.85
N THR A 255 10.59 2.62 -3.87
CA THR A 255 10.46 3.55 -2.74
C THR A 255 11.33 3.12 -1.56
N ALA A 256 11.33 1.82 -1.24
CA ALA A 256 11.97 1.31 -0.05
C ALA A 256 13.51 1.26 -0.14
N TYR A 257 14.07 1.01 -1.33
CA TYR A 257 15.52 0.85 -1.51
C TYR A 257 16.35 2.05 -1.03
N PRO A 258 16.10 3.31 -1.48
CA PRO A 258 16.88 4.46 -1.00
C PRO A 258 16.69 4.74 0.49
N ILE A 259 15.54 4.37 1.06
CA ILE A 259 15.27 4.52 2.49
C ILE A 259 16.14 3.56 3.29
N ILE A 260 16.22 2.30 2.86
CA ILE A 260 17.05 1.27 3.51
C ILE A 260 18.53 1.67 3.45
N ASP A 261 19.03 2.08 2.28
CA ASP A 261 20.43 2.51 2.12
C ASP A 261 20.78 3.70 3.03
N SER A 262 19.84 4.62 3.20
CA SER A 262 20.03 5.77 4.08
C SER A 262 19.88 5.41 5.57
N LEU A 263 19.11 4.37 5.89
CA LEU A 263 18.87 3.91 7.25
C LEU A 263 20.07 3.14 7.80
N ASP A 264 20.69 2.32 6.95
CA ASP A 264 21.79 1.41 7.26
C ASP A 264 23.02 1.66 6.37
N PRO A 265 23.78 2.74 6.66
CA PRO A 265 25.01 3.04 5.93
C PRO A 265 26.15 2.06 6.24
N GLN A 266 26.03 1.21 7.26
CA GLN A 266 27.04 0.24 7.67
C GLN A 266 26.84 -1.14 7.03
N GLY A 267 25.68 -1.40 6.44
CA GLY A 267 25.38 -2.66 5.74
C GLY A 267 25.15 -3.84 6.69
N TYR A 268 24.47 -3.61 7.81
CA TYR A 268 24.01 -4.67 8.72
C TYR A 268 22.88 -5.53 8.13
N ILE A 269 22.06 -4.97 7.24
CA ILE A 269 20.95 -5.66 6.59
C ILE A 269 21.50 -6.54 5.44
N MET A 270 21.27 -7.85 5.52
CA MET A 270 21.79 -8.82 4.55
C MET A 270 20.89 -8.94 3.31
N TYR A 271 19.58 -9.05 3.51
CA TYR A 271 18.62 -9.24 2.42
C TYR A 271 17.46 -8.25 2.49
N ARG A 272 16.89 -7.95 1.33
CA ARG A 272 15.81 -6.98 1.15
C ARG A 272 14.72 -7.61 0.28
N LEU A 273 13.57 -7.85 0.87
CA LEU A 273 12.38 -8.41 0.26
C LEU A 273 11.30 -7.32 0.21
N PHE A 274 10.74 -7.10 -0.97
CA PHE A 274 9.77 -6.04 -1.23
C PHE A 274 8.41 -6.64 -1.57
N LYS A 275 7.49 -5.78 -2.04
CA LYS A 275 6.13 -6.14 -2.44
C LYS A 275 6.04 -7.35 -3.39
N ASP A 276 6.99 -7.52 -4.30
CA ASP A 276 7.05 -8.63 -5.26
C ASP A 276 7.31 -10.00 -4.59
N ALA A 277 7.89 -10.01 -3.40
CA ALA A 277 8.12 -11.20 -2.60
C ALA A 277 6.94 -11.56 -1.68
N THR A 278 5.85 -10.79 -1.72
CA THR A 278 4.65 -11.04 -0.90
C THR A 278 3.58 -11.78 -1.69
N ARG A 279 2.76 -12.56 -0.99
CA ARG A 279 1.56 -13.18 -1.57
C ARG A 279 0.40 -12.22 -1.51
N TYR A 280 -0.28 -12.00 -2.62
CA TYR A 280 -1.48 -11.18 -2.66
C TYR A 280 -2.72 -12.06 -2.57
N GLN A 281 -3.43 -11.98 -1.44
CA GLN A 281 -4.65 -12.76 -1.18
C GLN A 281 -5.71 -11.85 -0.58
N GLU A 282 -6.95 -11.97 -1.05
CA GLU A 282 -8.12 -11.24 -0.52
C GLU A 282 -7.93 -9.71 -0.42
N GLY A 283 -7.19 -9.12 -1.36
CA GLY A 283 -6.94 -7.69 -1.37
C GLY A 283 -5.78 -7.22 -0.49
N GLN A 284 -5.11 -8.14 0.22
CA GLN A 284 -4.04 -7.86 1.17
C GLN A 284 -2.73 -8.55 0.79
N HIS A 285 -1.61 -7.88 1.08
CA HIS A 285 -0.29 -8.48 0.99
C HIS A 285 0.03 -9.26 2.27
N ILE A 286 0.23 -10.55 2.11
CA ILE A 286 0.60 -11.50 3.15
C ILE A 286 2.06 -11.91 2.94
N LYS A 287 2.81 -11.95 4.03
CA LYS A 287 4.22 -12.29 4.05
C LYS A 287 4.35 -13.74 4.49
N ASP A 288 4.72 -14.60 3.55
CA ASP A 288 4.78 -16.04 3.76
C ASP A 288 6.21 -16.45 4.12
N LEU A 289 6.43 -16.90 5.36
CA LEU A 289 7.76 -17.32 5.82
C LEU A 289 8.15 -18.70 5.28
N SER A 290 7.19 -19.49 4.78
CA SER A 290 7.51 -20.80 4.20
C SER A 290 8.38 -20.67 2.95
N ALA A 291 8.23 -19.57 2.21
CA ALA A 291 9.02 -19.27 1.03
C ALA A 291 10.41 -18.70 1.36
N LEU A 292 10.73 -18.42 2.63
CA LEU A 292 11.99 -17.78 3.02
C LEU A 292 13.23 -18.66 2.82
N ASN A 293 13.07 -19.98 2.64
CA ASN A 293 14.18 -20.95 2.57
C ASN A 293 15.04 -20.96 3.86
N ARG A 294 14.39 -20.88 5.02
CA ARG A 294 15.01 -20.93 6.35
C ARG A 294 14.19 -21.81 7.28
N PRO A 295 14.82 -22.46 8.28
CA PRO A 295 14.09 -23.32 9.20
C PRO A 295 13.20 -22.46 10.13
N ILE A 296 11.88 -22.67 10.05
CA ILE A 296 10.87 -21.80 10.68
C ILE A 296 11.03 -21.71 12.21
N ASN A 297 11.59 -22.72 12.87
CA ASN A 297 11.87 -22.70 14.31
C ASN A 297 12.92 -21.67 14.73
N ARG A 298 13.69 -21.10 13.78
CA ARG A 298 14.72 -20.08 14.04
C ARG A 298 14.45 -18.75 13.32
N VAL A 299 13.23 -18.56 12.80
CA VAL A 299 12.81 -17.33 12.12
C VAL A 299 11.91 -16.52 13.06
N ILE A 300 12.25 -15.25 13.25
CA ILE A 300 11.42 -14.28 13.98
C ILE A 300 10.97 -13.21 13.00
N HIS A 301 9.67 -12.94 12.95
CA HIS A 301 9.08 -11.89 12.12
C HIS A 301 8.58 -10.75 13.00
N ILE A 302 9.00 -9.52 12.72
CA ILE A 302 8.51 -8.33 13.41
C ILE A 302 7.76 -7.45 12.42
N ASP A 303 6.49 -7.24 12.71
CA ASP A 303 5.59 -6.45 11.87
C ASP A 303 4.73 -5.52 12.72
N CYS A 304 4.07 -4.56 12.08
CA CYS A 304 3.04 -3.74 12.70
C CYS A 304 1.61 -4.11 12.24
N ASP A 305 1.49 -4.89 11.16
CA ASP A 305 0.22 -5.28 10.56
C ASP A 305 -0.04 -6.77 10.80
N ASP A 306 -1.06 -7.09 11.62
CA ASP A 306 -1.43 -8.48 11.97
C ASP A 306 -1.86 -9.27 10.72
N LYS A 307 -2.47 -8.61 9.73
CA LYS A 307 -2.87 -9.27 8.47
C LYS A 307 -1.67 -9.70 7.63
N ALA A 308 -0.54 -8.99 7.72
CA ALA A 308 0.64 -9.33 6.96
C ALA A 308 1.28 -10.64 7.46
N VAL A 309 1.07 -10.99 8.73
CA VAL A 309 1.69 -12.17 9.40
C VAL A 309 0.73 -13.34 9.59
N GLN A 310 -0.45 -13.28 8.98
CA GLN A 310 -1.54 -14.24 9.20
C GLN A 310 -1.13 -15.71 9.00
N LEU A 311 -0.25 -16.01 8.03
CA LEU A 311 0.18 -17.38 7.74
C LEU A 311 1.14 -17.97 8.79
N ASN A 312 1.92 -17.12 9.48
CA ASN A 312 2.97 -17.56 10.41
C ASN A 312 2.90 -16.78 11.72
N ARG A 313 1.70 -16.71 12.32
CA ARG A 313 1.46 -15.87 13.49
C ARG A 313 2.29 -16.25 14.73
N SER A 314 2.61 -17.53 14.90
CA SER A 314 3.45 -18.03 16.00
C SER A 314 4.92 -17.59 15.92
N ASN A 315 5.39 -17.23 14.73
CA ASN A 315 6.72 -16.67 14.50
C ASN A 315 6.76 -15.14 14.56
N ALA A 316 5.58 -14.50 14.72
CA ALA A 316 5.44 -13.06 14.57
C ALA A 316 5.27 -12.33 15.91
N VAL A 317 6.01 -11.24 16.06
CA VAL A 317 5.81 -10.23 17.10
C VAL A 317 5.22 -8.99 16.46
N CYS A 318 3.93 -8.77 16.70
CA CYS A 318 3.24 -7.58 16.23
C CYS A 318 3.50 -6.42 17.19
N LEU A 319 4.20 -5.40 16.71
CA LEU A 319 4.47 -4.18 17.46
C LEU A 319 3.39 -3.14 17.17
N LYS A 320 3.14 -2.27 18.15
CA LYS A 320 2.33 -1.06 17.91
C LYS A 320 2.98 -0.23 16.81
N LYS A 321 2.18 0.13 15.80
CA LYS A 321 2.59 1.01 14.72
C LYS A 321 3.09 2.34 15.30
N TRP A 322 4.30 2.73 14.92
CA TRP A 322 4.94 3.96 15.36
C TRP A 322 4.49 5.16 14.53
N SER A 323 4.02 6.20 15.21
CA SER A 323 3.45 7.41 14.59
C SER A 323 4.45 8.56 14.42
N GLY A 324 5.73 8.37 14.75
CA GLY A 324 6.75 9.42 14.63
C GLY A 324 7.18 10.09 15.93
N GLU A 325 6.80 9.54 17.09
CA GLU A 325 7.16 10.06 18.42
C GLU A 325 8.65 9.83 18.73
N MET A 326 9.34 10.87 19.20
CA MET A 326 10.80 10.83 19.46
C MET A 326 11.17 10.27 20.83
N ASP A 327 10.22 10.19 21.76
CA ASP A 327 10.42 9.63 23.10
C ASP A 327 10.24 8.10 23.15
N ASP A 328 9.95 7.48 22.00
CA ASP A 328 9.77 6.03 21.87
C ASP A 328 11.07 5.29 22.21
N ARG A 329 10.99 4.36 23.17
CA ARG A 329 12.10 3.49 23.58
C ARG A 329 11.92 2.03 23.17
N SER A 330 10.80 1.70 22.54
CA SER A 330 10.40 0.32 22.27
C SER A 330 11.40 -0.46 21.41
N LEU A 331 12.10 0.18 20.46
CA LEU A 331 13.13 -0.49 19.67
C LEU A 331 14.34 -0.90 20.51
N VAL A 332 14.64 -0.17 21.58
CA VAL A 332 15.72 -0.54 22.51
C VAL A 332 15.31 -1.77 23.30
N ASP A 333 14.07 -1.82 23.80
CA ASP A 333 13.54 -3.00 24.49
C ASP A 333 13.50 -4.21 23.56
N LEU A 334 13.10 -4.01 22.30
CA LEU A 334 13.08 -5.04 21.26
C LEU A 334 14.48 -5.59 20.99
N ALA A 335 15.49 -4.73 20.92
CA ALA A 335 16.88 -5.16 20.73
C ALA A 335 17.33 -6.07 21.87
N ILE A 336 17.02 -5.70 23.12
CA ILE A 336 17.36 -6.50 24.30
C ILE A 336 16.58 -7.81 24.30
N PHE A 337 15.30 -7.79 23.95
CA PHE A 337 14.44 -8.96 23.83
C PHE A 337 15.02 -9.99 22.84
N LEU A 338 15.28 -9.56 21.61
CA LEU A 338 15.85 -10.42 20.57
C LEU A 338 17.24 -10.95 20.94
N ARG A 339 18.09 -10.09 21.51
CA ARG A 339 19.41 -10.51 21.98
C ARG A 339 19.30 -11.60 23.05
N THR A 340 18.39 -11.45 24.00
CA THR A 340 18.16 -12.43 25.07
C THR A 340 17.69 -13.78 24.52
N ILE A 341 16.83 -13.78 23.49
CA ILE A 341 16.40 -15.02 22.82
C ILE A 341 17.60 -15.70 22.15
N ALA A 342 18.43 -14.94 21.43
CA ALA A 342 19.58 -15.49 20.75
C ALA A 342 20.64 -16.03 21.73
N GLU A 343 20.94 -15.29 22.80
CA GLU A 343 21.92 -15.64 23.84
C GLU A 343 21.47 -16.84 24.69
N SER A 344 20.17 -17.03 24.89
CA SER A 344 19.63 -18.19 25.60
C SER A 344 19.69 -19.49 24.79
N GLY A 345 19.97 -19.42 23.49
CA GLY A 345 20.20 -20.60 22.66
C GLY A 345 18.95 -21.45 22.45
N VAL A 346 17.77 -20.83 22.37
CA VAL A 346 16.49 -21.53 22.22
C VAL A 346 16.39 -22.21 20.83
N ASP A 347 16.16 -23.52 20.82
CA ASP A 347 16.04 -24.30 19.58
C ASP A 347 14.79 -23.97 18.74
N ASP A 348 13.67 -23.63 19.40
CA ASP A 348 12.42 -23.21 18.76
C ASP A 348 11.87 -21.92 19.38
N VAL A 349 12.01 -20.82 18.63
CA VAL A 349 11.62 -19.47 19.07
C VAL A 349 10.11 -19.35 19.27
N ARG A 350 9.29 -20.18 18.59
CA ARG A 350 7.83 -20.06 18.61
C ARG A 350 7.26 -20.21 20.01
N SER A 351 7.81 -21.12 20.81
CA SER A 351 7.39 -21.33 22.21
C SER A 351 7.48 -20.05 23.06
N VAL A 352 8.59 -19.30 22.89
CA VAL A 352 8.82 -18.04 23.59
C VAL A 352 7.91 -16.96 23.04
N LEU A 353 7.79 -16.85 21.71
CA LEU A 353 6.96 -15.84 21.06
C LEU A 353 5.48 -16.03 21.36
N GLU A 354 4.98 -17.27 21.38
CA GLU A 354 3.59 -17.60 21.72
C GLU A 354 3.26 -17.14 23.14
N TYR A 355 4.14 -17.37 24.12
CA TYR A 355 3.96 -16.87 25.48
C TYR A 355 3.80 -15.35 25.52
N TYR A 356 4.70 -14.61 24.86
CA TYR A 356 4.63 -13.14 24.85
C TYR A 356 3.47 -12.60 24.01
N SER A 357 3.01 -13.35 23.00
CA SER A 357 1.89 -12.95 22.13
C SER A 357 0.53 -12.88 22.83
N GLN A 358 0.40 -13.50 24.00
CA GLN A 358 -0.82 -13.47 24.82
C GLN A 358 -1.08 -12.10 25.45
N PHE A 359 -0.06 -11.25 25.52
CA PHE A 359 -0.14 -9.92 26.13
C PHE A 359 -0.29 -8.85 25.07
N GLU A 360 -0.98 -7.76 25.42
CA GLU A 360 -1.18 -6.61 24.51
C GLU A 360 0.15 -5.94 24.14
N ASP A 361 1.07 -5.81 25.10
CA ASP A 361 2.42 -5.28 24.87
C ASP A 361 3.48 -6.32 25.33
N PRO A 362 4.02 -7.12 24.39
CA PRO A 362 5.00 -8.16 24.72
C PRO A 362 6.29 -7.58 25.29
N LEU A 363 6.70 -6.38 24.84
CA LEU A 363 7.97 -5.77 25.24
C LEU A 363 7.90 -5.23 26.67
N LYS A 364 6.74 -4.69 27.07
CA LYS A 364 6.51 -4.25 28.45
C LYS A 364 6.57 -5.42 29.43
N VAL A 365 5.94 -6.54 29.09
CA VAL A 365 5.96 -7.76 29.92
C VAL A 365 7.37 -8.33 30.01
N PHE A 366 8.10 -8.36 28.89
CA PHE A 366 9.50 -8.76 28.89
C PHE A 366 10.35 -7.90 29.83
N ARG A 367 10.21 -6.58 29.77
CA ARG A 367 10.95 -5.64 30.64
C ARG A 367 10.66 -5.91 32.11
N GLU A 368 9.41 -6.15 32.47
CA GLU A 368 9.02 -6.45 33.84
C GLU A 368 9.58 -7.81 34.31
N ASN A 369 9.59 -8.82 33.45
CA ASN A 369 10.18 -10.12 33.78
C ASN A 369 11.70 -10.02 33.99
N GLN A 370 12.40 -9.20 33.18
CA GLN A 370 13.82 -8.90 33.39
C GLN A 370 14.07 -8.19 34.73
N ARG A 371 13.21 -7.24 35.11
CA ARG A 371 13.29 -6.55 36.41
C ARG A 371 13.13 -7.52 37.57
N LYS A 372 12.10 -8.37 37.54
CA LYS A 372 11.86 -9.40 38.56
C LYS A 372 13.03 -10.39 38.67
N LEU A 373 13.57 -10.83 37.53
CA LEU A 373 14.73 -11.73 37.50
C LEU A 373 15.96 -11.07 38.16
N ALA A 374 16.22 -9.80 37.87
CA ALA A 374 17.33 -9.05 38.48
C ALA A 374 17.16 -8.89 40.01
N GLU A 375 15.94 -8.59 40.47
CA GLU A 375 15.62 -8.50 41.91
C GLU A 375 15.84 -9.85 42.63
N HIS A 376 15.37 -10.95 42.05
CA HIS A 376 15.61 -12.30 42.59
C HIS A 376 17.10 -12.66 42.64
N GLN A 377 17.87 -12.27 41.62
CA GLN A 377 19.33 -12.49 41.60
C GLN A 377 20.05 -11.68 42.68
N LEU A 378 19.61 -10.44 42.95
CA LEU A 378 20.15 -9.62 44.03
C LEU A 378 19.84 -10.22 45.40
N GLN A 379 18.58 -10.61 45.67
CA GLN A 379 18.18 -11.27 46.92
C GLN A 379 18.94 -12.59 47.14
N SER A 380 19.14 -13.38 46.08
CA SER A 380 19.93 -14.61 46.15
C SER A 380 21.40 -14.33 46.49
N LYS A 381 22.00 -13.28 45.91
CA LYS A 381 23.37 -12.85 46.24
C LYS A 381 23.49 -12.32 47.68
N GLU A 382 22.48 -11.60 48.17
CA GLU A 382 22.44 -11.10 49.54
C GLU A 382 22.29 -12.21 50.57
N SER A 383 21.39 -13.18 50.33
CA SER A 383 21.24 -14.37 51.19
C SER A 383 22.49 -15.26 51.20
N LEU A 384 23.18 -15.41 50.08
CA LEU A 384 24.49 -16.08 50.04
C LEU A 384 25.54 -15.34 50.87
N LYS A 385 25.62 -14.01 50.77
CA LYS A 385 26.55 -13.20 51.58
C LYS A 385 26.24 -13.28 53.07
N SER A 386 24.95 -13.18 53.44
CA SER A 386 24.53 -13.25 54.85
C SER A 386 24.72 -14.64 55.45
N ASN A 387 24.71 -15.73 54.68
CA ASN A 387 25.06 -17.07 55.15
C ASN A 387 26.59 -17.28 55.28
N VAL A 388 27.42 -16.57 54.51
CA VAL A 388 28.89 -16.70 54.58
C VAL A 388 29.52 -15.85 55.69
N MET A 389 28.96 -14.67 55.99
CA MET A 389 29.45 -13.80 57.07
C MET A 389 29.37 -14.35 58.52
N PRO A 390 28.38 -15.16 58.93
CA PRO A 390 28.37 -15.77 60.27
C PRO A 390 29.49 -16.81 60.46
N ALA A 391 29.92 -17.51 59.41
CA ALA A 391 31.02 -18.47 59.49
C ALA A 391 32.39 -17.80 59.69
N TRP A 392 32.67 -16.69 58.99
CA TRP A 392 33.92 -15.93 59.14
C TRP A 392 34.03 -15.16 60.46
N SER A 393 32.91 -14.66 60.99
CA SER A 393 32.86 -13.98 62.29
C SER A 393 32.94 -14.93 63.50
N ALA A 394 32.68 -16.23 63.29
CA ALA A 394 32.95 -17.29 64.27
C ALA A 394 34.42 -17.72 64.25
N PHE A 395 35.08 -17.73 63.08
CA PHE A 395 36.51 -18.09 62.95
C PHE A 395 37.44 -17.06 63.61
N LYS A 396 37.10 -15.76 63.57
CA LYS A 396 37.91 -14.68 64.16
C LYS A 396 37.84 -14.59 65.69
N ARG A 397 37.03 -15.42 66.33
CA ARG A 397 36.79 -15.46 67.79
C ARG A 397 37.50 -16.61 68.51
N ARG A 398 38.40 -17.34 67.84
CA ARG A 398 39.23 -18.39 68.45
C ARG A 398 40.67 -17.98 68.62
#